data_AF-A0A0F4RDR2-F1
#
_entry.id   AF-A0A0F4RDR2-F1
#
_cell.length_a   1.000
_cell.length_b   1.000
_cell.length_c   1.000
_cell.angle_alpha   90.00
_cell.angle_beta   90.00
_cell.angle_gamma   90.00
#
_symmetry.space_group_name_H-M   'P 1'
#
loop_
_entity.id
_entity.type
_entity.pdbx_description
1 polymer ?
#
loop_
_entity_poly.entity_id
_entity_poly.type
_entity_poly.pdbx_seq_one_letter_code
_entity_poly.pdbx_strand_id
1 'polypeptide(L)'
;MQIIIPATDHGQIRVFATDMPLSADVTGKTETGIAALLGASVDVTYIDVVCISDLGAMTLSEYIASGYDMLPDAVDKAAVDAITGYAILLLSRATAGKEVALNLAPGLRHVTTYSPTLRMAPPADLPSDAAEGVLPPPQPAKAPKSDARISGMVATAALVVMFLIVGMMIWIAG
;
A
#
# COMPACT_ATOMS: atom_id res chain seq x y z
N MET A 1 -0.43 17.01 -28.54
CA MET A 1 -0.10 17.20 -27.10
C MET A 1 0.58 15.92 -26.63
N GLN A 2 1.65 16.01 -25.86
CA GLN A 2 2.42 14.83 -25.45
C GLN A 2 2.16 14.49 -23.98
N ILE A 3 1.88 13.22 -23.70
CA ILE A 3 1.70 12.68 -22.34
C ILE A 3 2.64 11.49 -22.18
N ILE A 4 3.35 11.43 -21.06
CA ILE A 4 4.25 10.32 -20.75
C ILE A 4 3.55 9.40 -19.76
N ILE A 5 3.41 8.12 -20.11
CA ILE A 5 2.99 7.06 -19.20
C ILE A 5 4.26 6.40 -18.66
N PRO A 6 4.56 6.49 -17.36
CA PRO A 6 5.76 5.89 -16.79
C PRO A 6 5.66 4.36 -16.76
N ALA A 7 6.80 3.66 -16.72
CA ALA A 7 6.83 2.19 -16.62
C ALA A 7 6.19 1.66 -15.32
N THR A 8 6.18 2.47 -14.25
CA THR A 8 5.61 2.15 -12.94
C THR A 8 4.10 2.43 -12.86
N ASP A 9 3.45 2.66 -13.99
CA ASP A 9 2.04 2.96 -14.06
C ASP A 9 1.22 1.67 -13.92
N HIS A 10 0.46 1.56 -12.84
CA HIS A 10 -0.29 0.34 -12.51
C HIS A 10 -1.73 0.64 -12.12
N GLY A 11 -2.64 -0.09 -12.76
CA GLY A 11 -4.05 -0.11 -12.40
C GLY A 11 -4.77 1.23 -12.56
N GLN A 12 -4.29 2.15 -13.40
CA GLN A 12 -4.95 3.42 -13.68
C GLN A 12 -5.75 3.34 -14.98
N ILE A 13 -6.76 4.21 -15.10
CA ILE A 13 -7.54 4.41 -16.33
C ILE A 13 -7.43 5.86 -16.74
N ARG A 14 -6.85 6.13 -17.91
CA ARG A 14 -6.81 7.47 -18.49
C ARG A 14 -8.02 7.66 -19.37
N VAL A 15 -8.78 8.72 -19.10
CA VAL A 15 -9.95 9.09 -19.89
C VAL A 15 -9.55 10.20 -20.85
N PHE A 16 -9.70 9.91 -22.13
CA PHE A 16 -9.59 10.90 -23.19
C PHE A 16 -10.97 11.16 -23.77
N ALA A 17 -11.17 12.36 -24.30
CA ALA A 17 -12.40 12.76 -24.93
C ALA A 17 -12.13 13.39 -26.29
N THR A 18 -13.07 13.18 -27.21
CA THR A 18 -13.06 13.87 -28.49
C THR A 18 -14.49 14.09 -28.97
N ASP A 19 -14.74 15.31 -29.44
CA ASP A 19 -16.03 15.69 -30.01
C ASP A 19 -16.02 15.47 -31.53
N MET A 20 -14.86 15.07 -32.10
CA MET A 20 -14.71 14.76 -33.52
C MET A 20 -15.21 13.34 -33.81
N PRO A 21 -15.79 13.12 -35.00
CA PRO A 21 -16.14 11.77 -35.43
C PRO A 21 -14.88 10.91 -35.53
N LEU A 22 -14.91 9.75 -34.88
CA LEU A 22 -13.83 8.76 -34.97
C LEU A 22 -13.96 7.96 -36.27
N SER A 23 -12.82 7.55 -36.84
CA SER A 23 -12.80 6.65 -37.99
C SER A 23 -13.27 5.24 -37.59
N ALA A 24 -13.73 4.46 -38.57
CA ALA A 24 -14.13 3.06 -38.36
C ALA A 24 -12.99 2.20 -37.78
N ASP A 25 -11.73 2.55 -38.09
CA ASP A 25 -10.55 1.87 -37.57
C ASP A 25 -10.38 2.09 -36.06
N VAL A 26 -10.74 3.27 -35.55
CA VAL A 26 -10.67 3.59 -34.12
C VAL A 26 -11.85 2.99 -33.37
N THR A 27 -13.08 3.14 -33.88
CA THR A 27 -14.26 2.54 -33.25
C THR A 27 -14.23 1.02 -33.30
N GLY A 28 -13.64 0.44 -34.35
CA GLY A 28 -13.32 -0.98 -34.45
C GLY A 28 -12.09 -1.43 -33.66
N LYS A 29 -11.44 -0.52 -32.91
CA LYS A 29 -10.28 -0.79 -32.04
C LYS A 29 -9.13 -1.51 -32.77
N THR A 30 -8.90 -1.15 -34.02
CA THR A 30 -7.75 -1.67 -34.80
C THR A 30 -6.45 -1.09 -34.27
N GLU A 31 -5.37 -1.88 -34.31
CA GLU A 31 -4.06 -1.43 -33.84
C GLU A 31 -3.58 -0.17 -34.55
N THR A 32 -3.78 -0.10 -35.87
CA THR A 32 -3.39 1.05 -36.70
C THR A 32 -4.20 2.29 -36.36
N GLY A 33 -5.52 2.16 -36.18
CA GLY A 33 -6.40 3.29 -35.84
C GLY A 33 -6.07 3.88 -34.47
N ILE A 34 -5.92 3.01 -33.47
CA ILE A 34 -5.56 3.43 -32.11
C ILE A 34 -4.16 4.04 -32.06
N ALA A 35 -3.18 3.44 -32.76
CA ALA A 35 -1.82 3.97 -32.79
C ALA A 35 -1.76 5.34 -33.47
N ALA A 36 -2.55 5.58 -34.51
CA ALA A 36 -2.67 6.90 -35.15
C ALA A 36 -3.33 7.93 -34.22
N LEU A 37 -4.31 7.51 -33.42
CA LEU A 37 -5.03 8.37 -32.49
C LEU A 37 -4.17 8.78 -31.28
N LEU A 38 -3.48 7.82 -30.67
CA LEU A 38 -2.67 8.02 -29.47
C LEU A 38 -1.22 8.39 -29.78
N GLY A 39 -0.79 8.25 -31.04
CA GLY A 39 0.59 8.46 -31.48
C GLY A 39 1.59 7.43 -30.95
N ALA A 40 1.11 6.28 -30.45
CA ALA A 40 1.92 5.23 -29.86
C ALA A 40 1.29 3.85 -30.09
N SER A 41 2.13 2.83 -30.25
CA SER A 41 1.67 1.44 -30.31
C SER A 41 1.37 0.94 -28.90
N VAL A 42 0.11 0.58 -28.67
CA VAL A 42 -0.41 0.08 -27.39
C VAL A 42 -1.34 -1.10 -27.65
N ASP A 43 -1.51 -1.97 -26.65
CA ASP A 43 -2.41 -3.12 -26.77
C ASP A 43 -3.87 -2.67 -26.73
N VAL A 44 -4.57 -2.86 -27.85
CA VAL A 44 -5.96 -2.47 -28.06
C VAL A 44 -6.95 -3.23 -27.19
N THR A 45 -6.55 -4.38 -26.63
CA THR A 45 -7.35 -5.17 -25.69
C THR A 45 -7.65 -4.38 -24.41
N TYR A 46 -6.73 -3.50 -24.02
CA TYR A 46 -6.80 -2.69 -22.79
C TYR A 46 -7.21 -1.24 -23.08
N ILE A 47 -7.90 -1.04 -24.18
CA ILE A 47 -8.45 0.24 -24.59
C ILE A 47 -9.94 0.04 -24.74
N ASP A 48 -10.71 1.08 -24.50
CA ASP A 48 -12.13 1.08 -24.81
C ASP A 48 -12.58 2.38 -25.43
N VAL A 49 -13.45 2.28 -26.44
CA VAL A 49 -13.93 3.43 -27.21
C VAL A 49 -15.43 3.48 -27.03
N VAL A 50 -15.88 4.45 -26.26
CA VAL A 50 -17.27 4.61 -25.84
C VAL A 50 -17.87 5.80 -26.57
N CYS A 51 -18.94 5.57 -27.32
CA CYS A 51 -19.76 6.65 -27.83
C CYS A 51 -20.74 7.08 -26.73
N ILE A 52 -20.74 8.36 -26.37
CA ILE A 52 -21.57 8.84 -25.25
C ILE A 52 -23.07 8.70 -25.56
N SER A 53 -23.47 8.81 -26.84
CA SER A 53 -24.86 8.58 -27.24
C SER A 53 -25.34 7.15 -26.99
N ASP A 54 -24.42 6.18 -26.98
CA ASP A 54 -24.76 4.76 -26.90
C ASP A 54 -24.95 4.30 -25.44
N LEU A 55 -24.52 5.13 -24.47
CA LEU A 55 -24.75 4.89 -23.04
C LEU A 55 -26.22 5.11 -22.63
N GLY A 56 -27.02 5.79 -23.46
CA GLY A 56 -28.44 6.03 -23.21
C GLY A 56 -28.67 6.85 -21.94
N ALA A 57 -29.28 6.23 -20.92
CA ALA A 57 -29.57 6.88 -19.63
C ALA A 57 -28.40 6.81 -18.62
N MET A 58 -27.38 6.01 -18.90
CA MET A 58 -26.22 5.84 -18.01
C MET A 58 -25.19 6.95 -18.26
N THR A 59 -24.59 7.47 -17.19
CA THR A 59 -23.48 8.41 -17.30
C THR A 59 -22.15 7.69 -17.53
N LEU A 60 -21.17 8.37 -18.14
CA LEU A 60 -19.86 7.76 -18.39
C LEU A 60 -19.15 7.39 -17.07
N SER A 61 -19.30 8.20 -16.02
CA SER A 61 -18.76 7.85 -14.70
C SER A 61 -19.38 6.57 -14.11
N GLU A 62 -20.69 6.35 -14.28
CA GLU A 62 -21.36 5.11 -13.85
C GLU A 62 -20.92 3.91 -14.67
N TYR A 63 -20.69 4.09 -15.97
CA TYR A 63 -20.12 3.08 -16.83
C TYR A 63 -18.72 2.66 -16.35
N ILE A 64 -17.86 3.63 -16.00
CA ILE A 64 -16.52 3.36 -15.50
C ILE A 64 -16.57 2.68 -14.12
N ALA A 65 -17.42 3.17 -13.22
CA ALA A 65 -17.59 2.57 -11.90
C ALA A 65 -18.10 1.13 -11.97
N SER A 66 -19.06 0.85 -12.85
CA SER A 66 -19.66 -0.49 -12.97
C SER A 66 -18.81 -1.45 -13.79
N GLY A 67 -18.15 -0.97 -14.85
CA GLY A 67 -17.37 -1.80 -15.76
C GLY A 67 -15.95 -2.08 -15.29
N TYR A 68 -15.35 -1.16 -14.52
CA TYR A 68 -13.94 -1.22 -14.14
C TYR A 68 -13.69 -1.16 -12.62
N ASP A 69 -14.76 -1.15 -11.81
CA ASP A 69 -14.69 -1.05 -10.34
C ASP A 69 -13.86 0.16 -9.86
N MET A 70 -13.93 1.26 -10.61
CA MET A 70 -13.25 2.52 -10.29
C MET A 70 -14.24 3.61 -9.97
N LEU A 71 -14.29 4.03 -8.70
CA LEU A 71 -15.12 5.15 -8.28
C LEU A 71 -14.39 6.48 -8.57
N PRO A 72 -14.98 7.36 -9.40
CA PRO A 72 -14.49 8.72 -9.57
C PRO A 72 -14.61 9.51 -8.28
N ASP A 73 -13.70 10.46 -8.06
CA ASP A 73 -13.99 11.53 -7.13
C ASP A 73 -15.10 12.46 -7.69
N ALA A 74 -15.64 13.33 -6.85
CA ALA A 74 -16.76 14.19 -7.26
C ALA A 74 -16.38 15.21 -8.36
N VAL A 75 -15.10 15.63 -8.41
CA VAL A 75 -14.60 16.61 -9.38
C VAL A 75 -14.40 15.95 -10.74
N ASP A 76 -13.77 14.77 -10.74
CA ASP A 76 -13.57 13.92 -11.90
C ASP A 76 -14.90 13.45 -12.48
N LYS A 77 -15.87 13.08 -11.62
CA LYS A 77 -17.21 12.70 -12.06
C LYS A 77 -17.84 13.80 -12.90
N ALA A 78 -17.82 15.05 -12.42
CA ALA A 78 -18.39 16.18 -13.15
C ALA A 78 -17.68 16.43 -14.49
N ALA A 79 -16.34 16.32 -14.52
CA ALA A 79 -15.56 16.51 -15.74
C ALA A 79 -15.81 15.40 -16.78
N VAL A 80 -15.94 14.15 -16.32
CA VAL A 80 -16.17 12.98 -17.18
C VAL A 80 -17.61 12.92 -17.68
N ASP A 81 -18.60 13.26 -16.85
CA ASP A 81 -20.00 13.30 -17.26
C ASP A 81 -20.32 14.47 -18.21
N ALA A 82 -19.45 15.49 -18.28
CA ALA A 82 -19.54 16.58 -19.24
C ALA A 82 -18.95 16.25 -20.62
N ILE A 83 -18.39 15.05 -20.81
CA ILE A 83 -17.84 14.62 -22.10
C ILE A 83 -18.99 14.42 -23.10
N THR A 84 -18.81 14.93 -24.31
CA THR A 84 -19.71 14.71 -25.45
C THR A 84 -18.94 14.02 -26.58
N GLY A 85 -19.66 13.41 -27.53
CA GLY A 85 -19.05 12.67 -28.64
C GLY A 85 -18.54 11.30 -28.20
N TYR A 86 -17.21 11.15 -28.13
CA TYR A 86 -16.55 9.90 -27.81
C TYR A 86 -15.60 10.03 -26.62
N ALA A 87 -15.58 8.99 -25.79
CA ALA A 87 -14.58 8.79 -24.74
C ALA A 87 -13.68 7.60 -25.10
N ILE A 88 -12.37 7.78 -24.95
CA ILE A 88 -11.38 6.70 -25.07
C ILE A 88 -10.80 6.43 -23.68
N LEU A 89 -10.99 5.21 -23.21
CA LEU A 89 -10.49 4.70 -21.94
C LEU A 89 -9.21 3.92 -22.23
N LEU A 90 -8.09 4.36 -21.67
CA LEU A 90 -6.80 3.69 -21.80
C LEU A 90 -6.38 3.15 -20.43
N LEU A 91 -6.36 1.82 -20.28
CA LEU A 91 -5.88 1.19 -19.06
C LEU A 91 -4.35 1.17 -19.07
N SER A 92 -3.71 1.32 -17.90
CA SER A 92 -2.25 1.22 -17.75
C SER A 92 -1.67 -0.07 -18.35
N ARG A 93 -2.46 -1.15 -18.34
CA ARG A 93 -2.03 -2.45 -18.84
C ARG A 93 -1.76 -2.46 -20.36
N ALA A 94 -2.31 -1.50 -21.10
CA ALA A 94 -2.09 -1.33 -22.53
C ALA A 94 -0.62 -1.06 -22.91
N THR A 95 0.19 -0.53 -21.98
CA THR A 95 1.62 -0.26 -22.20
C THR A 95 2.52 -1.43 -21.78
N ALA A 96 1.95 -2.51 -21.22
CA ALA A 96 2.68 -3.67 -20.71
C ALA A 96 3.83 -3.30 -19.74
N GLY A 97 3.66 -2.24 -18.94
CA GLY A 97 4.67 -1.77 -17.98
C GLY A 97 5.88 -1.09 -18.63
N LYS A 98 5.79 -0.67 -19.89
CA LYS A 98 6.81 0.14 -20.56
C LYS A 98 6.48 1.61 -20.42
N GLU A 99 7.51 2.43 -20.38
CA GLU A 99 7.34 3.86 -20.54
C GLU A 99 6.91 4.15 -21.99
N VAL A 100 5.79 4.85 -22.15
CA VAL A 100 5.23 5.17 -23.46
C VAL A 100 4.90 6.66 -23.53
N ALA A 101 5.47 7.34 -24.51
CA ALA A 101 5.09 8.70 -24.86
C ALA A 101 3.90 8.66 -25.83
N LEU A 102 2.74 9.12 -25.37
CA LEU A 102 1.57 9.33 -26.20
C LEU A 102 1.67 10.70 -26.88
N ASN A 103 1.51 10.72 -28.21
CA ASN A 103 1.38 11.95 -28.98
C ASN A 103 -0.04 12.03 -29.55
N LEU A 104 -0.93 12.62 -28.76
CA LEU A 104 -2.36 12.65 -29.04
C LEU A 104 -2.64 13.39 -30.36
N ALA A 105 -3.47 12.77 -31.20
CA ALA A 105 -3.98 13.38 -32.41
C ALA A 105 -4.72 14.70 -32.12
N PRO A 106 -4.79 15.63 -33.09
CA PRO A 106 -5.56 16.86 -32.94
C PRO A 106 -7.01 16.57 -32.58
N GLY A 107 -7.56 17.28 -31.59
CA GLY A 107 -8.94 17.08 -31.14
C GLY A 107 -9.15 16.05 -30.04
N LEU A 108 -8.09 15.33 -29.65
CA LEU A 108 -8.12 14.44 -28.50
C LEU A 108 -7.63 15.20 -27.26
N ARG A 109 -8.48 15.31 -26.25
CA ARG A 109 -8.15 15.91 -24.95
C ARG A 109 -8.04 14.84 -23.87
N HIS A 110 -7.06 14.97 -22.99
CA HIS A 110 -7.02 14.20 -21.74
C HIS A 110 -7.92 14.90 -20.72
N VAL A 111 -8.85 14.17 -20.11
CA VAL A 111 -9.83 14.73 -19.16
C VAL A 111 -9.41 14.44 -17.73
N THR A 112 -9.18 13.16 -17.40
CA THR A 112 -8.73 12.75 -16.07
C THR A 112 -8.03 11.40 -16.11
N THR A 113 -7.40 11.02 -15.00
CA THR A 113 -6.78 9.72 -14.78
C THR A 113 -7.29 9.13 -13.47
N TYR A 114 -8.08 8.07 -13.58
CA TYR A 114 -8.53 7.32 -12.42
C TYR A 114 -7.42 6.45 -11.88
N SER A 115 -7.24 6.54 -10.57
CA SER A 115 -6.34 5.66 -9.81
C SER A 115 -7.19 4.69 -8.99
N PRO A 116 -6.71 3.45 -8.79
CA PRO A 116 -7.43 2.49 -7.99
C PRO A 116 -7.45 2.99 -6.53
N THR A 117 -8.60 2.94 -5.89
CA THR A 117 -8.69 3.25 -4.46
C THR A 117 -7.99 2.14 -3.68
N LEU A 118 -6.76 2.40 -3.22
CA LEU A 118 -6.02 1.50 -2.34
C LEU A 118 -6.73 1.43 -0.98
N ARG A 119 -7.62 0.44 -0.82
CA ARG A 119 -8.11 0.06 0.52
C ARG A 119 -7.05 -0.79 1.20
N MET A 120 -6.10 -0.14 1.86
CA MET A 120 -5.25 -0.85 2.82
C MET A 120 -6.10 -1.14 4.07
N ALA A 121 -6.46 -2.40 4.27
CA ALA A 121 -6.92 -2.85 5.56
C ALA A 121 -5.72 -2.86 6.53
N PRO A 122 -5.87 -2.37 7.78
CA PRO A 122 -4.86 -2.59 8.80
C PRO A 122 -4.53 -4.09 8.89
N PRO A 123 -3.28 -4.48 9.16
CA PRO A 123 -2.94 -5.86 9.47
C PRO A 123 -3.87 -6.34 10.59
N ALA A 124 -4.70 -7.34 10.30
CA ALA A 124 -5.44 -8.03 11.33
C ALA A 124 -4.46 -8.96 12.04
N ASP A 125 -4.36 -8.84 13.36
CA ASP A 125 -3.62 -9.81 14.16
C ASP A 125 -4.23 -11.19 13.91
N LEU A 126 -3.43 -12.11 13.37
CA LEU A 126 -3.80 -13.52 13.25
C LEU A 126 -3.48 -14.16 14.61
N PRO A 127 -4.47 -14.47 15.48
CA PRO A 127 -4.18 -15.20 16.70
C PRO A 127 -3.67 -16.59 16.32
N SER A 128 -2.42 -16.88 16.63
CA SER A 128 -1.79 -18.19 16.43
C SER A 128 -1.56 -18.84 17.79
N ASP A 129 -2.60 -19.49 18.33
CA ASP A 129 -2.51 -20.34 19.53
C ASP A 129 -1.52 -21.51 19.34
N ALA A 130 -1.17 -21.84 18.09
CA ALA A 130 -0.22 -22.91 17.77
C ALA A 130 1.25 -22.59 18.14
N ALA A 131 1.55 -21.36 18.57
CA ALA A 131 2.90 -20.93 18.99
C ALA A 131 3.08 -20.91 20.52
N GLU A 132 2.09 -21.35 21.30
CA GLU A 132 2.27 -21.59 22.73
C GLU A 132 3.14 -22.83 22.94
N GLY A 133 4.46 -22.63 22.94
CA GLY A 133 5.40 -23.66 23.35
C GLY A 133 5.11 -24.08 24.80
N VAL A 134 5.01 -25.39 25.04
CA VAL A 134 4.88 -25.94 26.40
C VAL A 134 6.19 -25.68 27.14
N LEU A 135 6.22 -24.62 27.96
CA LEU A 135 7.32 -24.38 28.87
C LEU A 135 7.23 -25.40 30.03
N PRO A 136 8.30 -26.15 30.32
CA PRO A 136 8.36 -26.93 31.55
C PRO A 136 8.21 -25.96 32.75
N PRO A 137 7.55 -26.39 33.84
CA PRO A 137 7.36 -25.54 35.00
C PRO A 137 8.71 -24.99 35.49
N PRO A 138 8.79 -23.71 35.89
CA PRO A 138 10.02 -23.14 36.40
C PRO A 138 10.57 -23.99 37.53
N GLN A 139 11.83 -24.42 37.41
CA GLN A 139 12.52 -25.08 38.51
C GLN A 139 12.50 -24.10 39.71
N PRO A 140 12.09 -24.53 40.92
CA PRO A 140 11.96 -23.63 42.04
C PRO A 140 13.28 -22.92 42.29
N ALA A 141 13.24 -21.59 42.25
CA ALA A 141 14.38 -20.75 42.55
C ALA A 141 14.95 -21.17 43.92
N LYS A 142 16.28 -21.27 43.98
CA LYS A 142 17.00 -21.70 45.18
C LYS A 142 16.52 -20.85 46.36
N ALA A 143 15.93 -21.50 47.38
CA ALA A 143 15.30 -20.81 48.49
C ALA A 143 16.26 -19.76 49.10
N PRO A 144 15.79 -18.53 49.33
CA PRO A 144 16.61 -17.50 49.96
C PRO A 144 17.13 -18.03 51.30
N LYS A 145 18.42 -17.80 51.58
CA LYS A 145 19.02 -18.26 52.84
C LYS A 145 18.28 -17.58 54.00
N SER A 146 17.62 -18.37 54.84
CA SER A 146 16.84 -17.91 56.00
C SER A 146 17.63 -16.93 56.88
N ASP A 147 16.95 -15.88 57.37
CA ASP A 147 17.48 -14.81 58.23
C ASP A 147 18.25 -15.32 59.45
N ALA A 148 17.88 -16.49 59.99
CA ALA A 148 18.57 -17.13 61.11
C ALA A 148 20.05 -17.46 60.78
N ARG A 149 20.36 -17.81 59.52
CA ARG A 149 21.76 -18.04 59.10
C ARG A 149 22.53 -16.75 58.90
N ILE A 150 21.84 -15.67 58.51
CA ILE A 150 22.47 -14.36 58.31
C ILE A 150 22.83 -13.76 59.67
N SER A 151 21.95 -13.84 60.67
CA SER A 151 22.23 -13.32 62.01
C SER A 151 23.37 -14.09 62.71
N GLY A 152 23.44 -15.41 62.55
CA GLY A 152 24.53 -16.23 63.11
C GLY A 152 25.91 -15.86 62.55
N MET A 153 25.97 -15.47 61.28
CA MET A 153 27.22 -15.09 60.61
C MET A 153 27.69 -13.68 61.03
N VAL A 154 26.76 -12.77 61.29
CA VAL A 154 27.07 -11.43 61.85
C VAL A 154 27.53 -11.53 63.29
N ALA A 155 26.87 -12.36 64.11
CA ALA A 155 27.23 -12.57 65.51
C ALA A 155 28.65 -13.15 65.66
N THR A 156 29.02 -14.11 64.81
CA THR A 156 30.38 -14.68 64.81
C THR A 156 31.43 -13.64 64.38
N ALA A 157 31.15 -12.82 63.37
CA ALA A 157 32.06 -11.75 62.97
C ALA A 157 32.29 -10.73 64.10
N ALA A 158 31.23 -10.32 64.80
CA ALA A 158 31.33 -9.39 65.92
C ALA A 158 32.18 -9.96 67.07
N LEU A 159 32.02 -11.25 67.40
CA LEU A 159 32.83 -11.90 68.43
C LEU A 159 34.32 -11.96 68.06
N VAL A 160 34.65 -12.25 66.80
CA VAL A 160 36.04 -12.27 66.34
C VAL A 160 36.67 -10.87 66.43
N VAL A 161 35.94 -9.83 66.01
CA VAL A 161 36.43 -8.44 66.10
C VAL A 161 36.63 -8.03 67.56
N MET A 162 35.67 -8.34 68.44
CA MET A 162 35.80 -8.06 69.88
C MET A 162 37.03 -8.77 70.47
N PHE A 163 37.25 -10.03 70.13
CA PHE A 163 38.40 -10.80 70.59
C PHE A 163 39.73 -10.16 70.15
N LEU A 164 39.82 -9.70 68.90
CA LEU A 164 41.01 -9.01 68.39
C LEU A 164 41.27 -7.68 69.11
N ILE A 165 40.22 -6.89 69.39
CA ILE A 165 40.35 -5.63 70.11
C ILE A 165 40.83 -5.88 71.55
N VAL A 166 40.21 -6.82 72.26
CA VAL A 166 40.60 -7.17 73.63
C VAL A 166 42.03 -7.72 73.67
N GLY A 167 42.39 -8.61 72.73
CA GLY A 167 43.75 -9.12 72.60
C GLY A 167 44.77 -8.01 72.37
N MET A 168 44.45 -7.03 71.53
CA MET A 168 45.29 -5.85 71.30
C MET A 168 45.44 -5.00 72.58
N MET A 169 44.35 -4.77 73.33
CA MET A 169 44.41 -4.01 74.58
C MET A 169 45.30 -4.69 75.63
N ILE A 170 45.20 -6.01 75.76
CA ILE A 170 46.05 -6.79 76.67
C ILE A 170 47.52 -6.69 76.24
N TRP A 171 47.79 -6.76 74.93
CA TRP A 171 49.16 -6.64 74.41
C TRP A 171 49.79 -5.26 74.64
N ILE A 172 48.99 -4.19 74.65
CA ILE A 172 49.48 -2.82 74.95
C ILE A 172 49.67 -2.60 76.46
N ALA A 173 48.86 -3.25 77.30
CA ALA A 173 48.84 -3.03 78.75
C ALA A 173 49.79 -3.95 79.55
N GLY A 174 50.20 -5.09 78.97
CA GLY A 174 51.18 -6.02 79.56
C GLY A 174 52.57 -5.80 79.01
#